data_AF-A0A5B7EFZ0-F1
#
_entry.id   AF-A0A5B7EFZ0-F1
#
_cell.length_a   1.000
_cell.length_b   1.000
_cell.length_c   1.000
_cell.angle_alpha   90.00
_cell.angle_beta   90.00
_cell.angle_gamma   90.00
#
_symmetry.space_group_name_H-M   'P 1'
#
loop_
_entity.id
_entity.type
_entity.pdbx_description
1 polymer ?
#
loop_
_entity_poly.entity_id
_entity_poly.type
_entity_poly.pdbx_seq_one_letter_code
_entity_poly.pdbx_strand_id
1 'polypeptide(L)'
;MLDFLTECDWSEVEAELQGRGVKAITFYDVVLDFILMDAFEDLENPPSSVTAVALSTAVWSVLRAKRRMLKYHDGFIAHFYDVSEHLSPVLAWGFLGPDENIRELCTFFKDQIVGLLQDLFSFSNVRYTTVEELAVDVMNLTRERFQVISQRLAL
;
A
#
# COMPACT_ATOMS: atom_id res chain seq x y z
N MET A 1 2.98 -16.94 -0.01
CA MET A 1 3.66 -15.70 -0.47
C MET A 1 5.18 -15.77 -0.32
N LEU A 2 5.74 -15.97 0.89
CA LEU A 2 7.21 -16.04 1.04
C LEU A 2 7.82 -17.22 0.27
N ASP A 3 7.24 -18.42 0.37
CA ASP A 3 7.71 -19.60 -0.38
C ASP A 3 7.55 -19.41 -1.90
N PHE A 4 6.46 -18.76 -2.33
CA PHE A 4 6.26 -18.41 -3.73
C PHE A 4 7.38 -17.48 -4.23
N LEU A 5 7.72 -16.43 -3.47
CA LEU A 5 8.76 -15.47 -3.88
C LEU A 5 10.15 -16.10 -3.97
N THR A 6 10.39 -17.22 -3.29
CA THR A 6 11.66 -17.96 -3.41
C THR A 6 11.74 -18.86 -4.64
N GLU A 7 10.60 -19.27 -5.18
CA GLU A 7 10.51 -20.27 -6.26
C GLU A 7 9.93 -19.72 -7.57
N CYS A 8 9.39 -18.50 -7.56
CA CYS A 8 8.69 -17.91 -8.70
C CYS A 8 9.63 -17.51 -9.86
N ASP A 9 9.07 -17.50 -11.06
CA ASP A 9 9.69 -16.84 -12.20
C ASP A 9 9.49 -15.32 -12.10
N TRP A 10 10.58 -14.60 -11.82
CA TRP A 10 10.57 -13.14 -11.71
C TRP A 10 10.12 -12.43 -12.99
N SER A 11 10.28 -13.04 -14.16
CA SER A 11 9.81 -12.46 -15.42
C SER A 11 8.29 -12.46 -15.52
N GLU A 12 7.62 -13.48 -14.96
CA GLU A 12 6.16 -13.53 -14.87
C GLU A 12 5.63 -12.52 -13.86
N VAL A 13 6.29 -12.41 -12.71
CA VAL A 13 5.96 -11.40 -11.68
C VAL A 13 6.11 -9.99 -12.26
N GLU A 14 7.20 -9.72 -12.98
CA GLU A 14 7.41 -8.44 -13.65
C GLU A 14 6.32 -8.14 -14.68
N ALA A 15 5.99 -9.11 -15.54
CA ALA A 15 4.94 -8.94 -16.55
C ALA A 15 3.56 -8.69 -15.90
N GLU A 16 3.27 -9.35 -14.78
CA GLU A 16 2.03 -9.16 -14.03
C GLU A 16 1.94 -7.75 -13.41
N LEU A 17 3.03 -7.28 -12.78
CA LEU A 17 3.11 -5.96 -12.16
C LEU A 17 3.11 -4.84 -13.21
N GLN A 18 3.84 -4.99 -14.31
CA GLN A 18 3.83 -4.05 -15.43
C GLN A 18 2.44 -3.91 -16.06
N GLY A 19 1.70 -5.02 -16.16
CA GLY A 19 0.30 -5.02 -16.61
C GLY A 19 -0.64 -4.21 -15.72
N ARG A 20 -0.22 -3.89 -14.49
CA ARG A 20 -0.93 -3.06 -13.51
C ARG A 20 -0.34 -1.66 -13.36
N GLY A 21 0.62 -1.29 -14.21
CA GLY A 21 1.22 0.04 -14.25
C GLY A 21 2.52 0.21 -13.45
N VAL A 22 2.97 -0.82 -12.72
CA VAL A 22 4.22 -0.80 -11.96
C VAL A 22 5.41 -0.69 -12.92
N LYS A 23 6.27 0.31 -12.73
CA LYS A 23 7.37 0.62 -13.65
C LYS A 23 8.61 -0.23 -13.41
N ALA A 24 8.94 -0.49 -12.15
CA ALA A 24 10.06 -1.32 -11.77
C ALA A 24 9.71 -2.09 -10.49
N ILE A 25 10.31 -3.26 -10.29
CA ILE A 25 10.15 -4.04 -9.06
C ILE A 25 11.05 -3.43 -7.98
N THR A 26 10.70 -2.22 -7.53
CA THR A 26 11.37 -1.54 -6.43
C THR A 26 10.43 -1.45 -5.23
N PHE A 27 11.00 -1.21 -4.05
CA PHE A 27 10.19 -0.94 -2.86
C PHE A 27 9.24 0.25 -3.07
N TYR A 28 9.70 1.31 -3.73
CA TYR A 28 8.92 2.52 -3.95
C TYR A 28 7.73 2.26 -4.88
N ASP A 29 7.97 1.62 -6.03
CA ASP A 29 6.91 1.37 -7.02
C ASP A 29 5.92 0.28 -6.57
N VAL A 30 6.40 -0.77 -5.90
CA VAL A 30 5.54 -1.89 -5.49
C VAL A 30 4.84 -1.60 -4.16
N VAL A 31 5.58 -1.20 -3.14
CA VAL A 31 5.02 -1.08 -1.78
C VAL A 31 4.35 0.27 -1.60
N LEU A 32 5.02 1.36 -1.93
CA LEU A 32 4.46 2.69 -1.68
C LEU A 32 3.40 3.05 -2.71
N ASP A 33 3.71 2.95 -4.00
CA ASP A 33 2.79 3.35 -5.06
C ASP A 33 1.70 2.28 -5.28
N PHE A 34 2.07 1.10 -5.77
CA PHE A 34 1.08 0.09 -6.14
C PHE A 34 0.24 -0.47 -4.97
N ILE A 35 0.83 -0.68 -3.78
CA ILE A 35 0.09 -1.25 -2.64
C ILE A 35 -0.55 -0.17 -1.79
N LEU A 36 0.23 0.78 -1.26
CA LEU A 36 -0.29 1.75 -0.29
C LEU A 36 -1.15 2.83 -0.95
N MET A 37 -0.70 3.44 -2.05
CA MET A 37 -1.48 4.50 -2.70
C MET A 37 -2.78 3.96 -3.32
N ASP A 38 -2.75 2.82 -4.02
CA ASP A 38 -3.97 2.17 -4.55
C ASP A 38 -4.96 1.84 -3.42
N ALA A 39 -4.46 1.34 -2.28
CA ALA A 39 -5.31 1.06 -1.12
C ALA A 39 -5.92 2.34 -0.52
N PHE A 40 -5.18 3.44 -0.44
CA PHE A 40 -5.72 4.70 0.07
C PHE A 40 -6.75 5.33 -0.88
N GLU A 41 -6.58 5.19 -2.20
CA GLU A 41 -7.54 5.64 -3.21
C GLU A 41 -8.83 4.82 -3.17
N ASP A 42 -8.71 3.49 -3.09
CA ASP A 42 -9.83 2.55 -2.91
C ASP A 42 -10.64 2.87 -1.63
N LEU A 43 -9.99 3.39 -0.58
CA LEU A 43 -10.63 3.78 0.68
C LEU A 43 -11.28 5.17 0.64
N GLU A 44 -10.78 6.12 -0.15
CA GLU A 44 -11.42 7.43 -0.36
C GLU A 44 -12.66 7.34 -1.23
N ASN A 45 -12.64 6.43 -2.20
CA ASN A 45 -13.75 6.20 -3.14
C ASN A 45 -14.33 4.79 -2.96
N PRO A 46 -14.86 4.45 -1.76
CA PRO A 46 -15.33 3.11 -1.50
C PRO A 46 -16.47 2.76 -2.47
N PRO A 47 -16.47 1.57 -3.09
CA PRO A 47 -17.60 1.10 -3.88
C PRO A 47 -18.88 1.19 -3.05
N SER A 48 -20.02 1.49 -3.68
CA SER A 48 -21.31 1.65 -2.98
C SER A 48 -21.75 0.42 -2.16
N SER A 49 -21.15 -0.74 -2.40
CA SER A 49 -21.33 -1.96 -1.61
C SER A 49 -20.59 -1.97 -0.26
N VAL A 50 -19.59 -1.11 -0.06
CA VAL A 50 -18.69 -1.05 1.10
C VAL A 50 -19.23 -0.14 2.21
N THR A 51 -20.22 0.70 1.92
CA THR A 51 -20.91 1.57 2.91
C THR A 51 -22.00 0.84 3.71
N ALA A 52 -22.23 -0.45 3.44
CA ALA A 52 -23.20 -1.27 4.16
C ALA A 52 -22.59 -1.90 5.44
N VAL A 53 -23.45 -2.23 6.41
CA VAL A 53 -23.20 -2.72 7.79
C VAL A 53 -22.32 -3.99 7.93
N ALA A 54 -21.72 -4.47 6.84
CA ALA A 54 -20.87 -5.67 6.79
C ALA A 54 -19.58 -5.39 5.99
N LEU A 55 -18.78 -4.42 6.46
CA LEU A 55 -17.55 -3.95 5.81
C LEU A 55 -16.60 -5.10 5.43
N SER A 56 -16.41 -6.07 6.32
CA SER A 56 -15.59 -7.26 6.05
C SER A 56 -16.13 -8.09 4.89
N THR A 57 -17.45 -8.28 4.81
CA THR A 57 -18.10 -9.02 3.72
C THR A 57 -18.00 -8.28 2.40
N ALA A 58 -18.08 -6.95 2.42
CA ALA A 58 -17.94 -6.12 1.23
C ALA A 58 -16.50 -6.16 0.69
N VAL A 59 -15.50 -5.99 1.56
CA VAL A 59 -14.06 -6.13 1.21
C VAL A 59 -13.79 -7.51 0.64
N TRP A 60 -14.32 -8.56 1.27
CA TRP A 60 -14.17 -9.94 0.80
C TRP A 60 -14.79 -10.15 -0.59
N SER A 61 -15.97 -9.59 -0.83
CA SER A 61 -16.63 -9.65 -2.15
C SER A 61 -15.80 -8.95 -3.23
N VAL A 62 -15.20 -7.80 -2.92
CA VAL A 62 -14.34 -7.06 -3.86
C VAL A 62 -13.08 -7.86 -4.17
N LEU A 63 -12.39 -8.39 -3.16
CA LEU A 63 -11.18 -9.21 -3.36
C LEU A 63 -11.50 -10.47 -4.17
N ARG A 64 -12.62 -11.15 -3.88
CA ARG A 64 -13.05 -12.33 -4.63
C ARG A 64 -13.40 -12.00 -6.09
N ALA A 65 -13.99 -10.83 -6.35
CA ALA A 65 -14.24 -10.35 -7.71
C ALA A 65 -12.93 -10.03 -8.44
N LYS A 66 -12.02 -9.26 -7.82
CA LYS A 66 -10.68 -8.96 -8.37
C LYS A 66 -9.91 -10.25 -8.67
N ARG A 67 -9.98 -11.28 -7.80
CA ARG A 67 -9.33 -12.59 -8.00
C ARG A 67 -9.83 -13.34 -9.25
N ARG A 68 -11.14 -13.29 -9.56
CA ARG A 68 -11.71 -13.96 -10.75
C ARG A 68 -11.23 -13.34 -12.06
N MET A 69 -10.75 -12.10 -12.02
CA MET A 69 -10.26 -11.36 -13.19
C MET A 69 -8.74 -11.51 -13.37
N LEU A 70 -8.05 -12.27 -12.51
CA LEU A 70 -6.61 -12.48 -12.64
C LEU A 70 -6.29 -13.33 -13.85
N LYS A 71 -5.28 -12.88 -14.62
CA LYS A 71 -4.70 -13.63 -15.73
C LYS A 71 -3.97 -14.89 -15.22
N TYR A 72 -3.26 -14.76 -14.09
CA TYR A 72 -2.52 -15.85 -13.46
C TYR A 72 -3.17 -16.19 -12.11
N HIS A 73 -3.79 -17.37 -12.02
CA HIS A 73 -4.50 -17.78 -10.80
C HIS A 73 -3.57 -18.23 -9.66
N ASP A 74 -2.29 -18.44 -9.95
CA ASP A 74 -1.22 -18.80 -9.02
C ASP A 74 -0.02 -17.83 -9.17
N GLY A 75 -0.31 -16.59 -9.57
CA GLY A 75 0.70 -15.54 -9.74
C GLY A 75 0.97 -14.75 -8.46
N PHE A 76 1.85 -13.75 -8.56
CA PHE A 76 2.18 -12.87 -7.44
C PHE A 76 0.93 -12.20 -6.88
N ILE A 77 0.04 -11.70 -7.74
CA ILE A 77 -1.17 -11.00 -7.26
C ILE A 77 -2.16 -11.96 -6.60
N ALA A 78 -2.22 -13.21 -7.04
CA ALA A 78 -3.06 -14.21 -6.40
C ALA A 78 -2.61 -14.46 -4.95
N HIS A 79 -1.30 -14.61 -4.74
CA HIS A 79 -0.72 -14.76 -3.40
C HIS A 79 -0.77 -13.48 -2.57
N PHE A 80 -0.65 -12.31 -3.20
CA PHE A 80 -0.87 -11.04 -2.53
C PHE A 80 -2.31 -10.95 -2.01
N TYR A 81 -3.30 -11.32 -2.82
CA TYR A 81 -4.71 -11.35 -2.39
C TYR A 81 -4.99 -12.33 -1.26
N ASP A 82 -4.26 -13.46 -1.17
CA ASP A 82 -4.38 -14.36 0.00
C ASP A 82 -4.03 -13.64 1.31
N VAL A 83 -3.01 -12.78 1.28
CA VAL A 83 -2.62 -11.95 2.43
C VAL A 83 -3.61 -10.81 2.64
N SER A 84 -4.01 -10.11 1.56
CA SER A 84 -4.97 -9.01 1.61
C SER A 84 -6.32 -9.43 2.18
N GLU A 85 -6.76 -10.66 1.93
CA GLU A 85 -8.04 -11.19 2.47
C GLU A 85 -8.12 -11.10 3.99
N HIS A 86 -6.98 -11.20 4.67
CA HIS A 86 -6.88 -11.12 6.13
C HIS A 86 -6.64 -9.68 6.62
N LEU A 87 -5.84 -8.90 5.90
CA LEU A 87 -5.42 -7.57 6.33
C LEU A 87 -6.40 -6.46 5.92
N SER A 88 -6.94 -6.52 4.69
CA SER A 88 -7.78 -5.46 4.13
C SER A 88 -9.06 -5.21 4.93
N PRO A 89 -9.77 -6.22 5.50
CA PRO A 89 -10.93 -5.95 6.35
C PRO A 89 -10.58 -5.16 7.61
N VAL A 90 -9.43 -5.46 8.23
CA VAL A 90 -8.96 -4.76 9.44
C VAL A 90 -8.58 -3.33 9.11
N LEU A 91 -7.86 -3.11 8.01
CA LEU A 91 -7.50 -1.78 7.54
C LEU A 91 -8.76 -0.97 7.17
N ALA A 92 -9.68 -1.56 6.39
CA ALA A 92 -10.94 -0.91 6.05
C ALA A 92 -11.72 -0.52 7.30
N TRP A 93 -11.78 -1.39 8.32
CA TRP A 93 -12.40 -1.06 9.60
C TRP A 93 -11.69 0.11 10.30
N GLY A 94 -10.37 0.17 10.21
CA GLY A 94 -9.60 1.30 10.73
C GLY A 94 -10.01 2.63 10.11
N PHE A 95 -10.25 2.68 8.81
CA PHE A 95 -10.59 3.92 8.10
C PHE A 95 -12.09 4.25 8.07
N LEU A 96 -12.96 3.24 7.95
CA LEU A 96 -14.40 3.40 7.71
C LEU A 96 -15.27 2.94 8.89
N GLY A 97 -14.67 2.38 9.93
CA GLY A 97 -15.36 1.92 11.12
C GLY A 97 -15.93 3.05 11.99
N PRO A 98 -16.74 2.69 12.99
CA PRO A 98 -17.40 3.65 13.87
C PRO A 98 -16.48 4.25 14.94
N ASP A 99 -15.31 3.64 15.20
CA ASP A 99 -14.36 4.12 16.21
C ASP A 99 -13.57 5.33 15.68
N GLU A 100 -13.85 6.49 16.25
CA GLU A 100 -13.24 7.75 15.84
C GLU A 100 -11.75 7.82 16.16
N ASN A 101 -11.30 7.25 17.28
CA ASN A 101 -9.87 7.28 17.66
C ASN A 101 -9.04 6.44 16.69
N ILE A 102 -9.55 5.26 16.32
CA ILE A 102 -8.87 4.39 15.34
C ILE A 102 -8.86 5.08 13.97
N ARG A 103 -9.97 5.69 13.56
CA ARG A 103 -10.05 6.42 12.28
C ARG A 103 -9.10 7.61 12.21
N GLU A 104 -8.98 8.38 13.29
CA GLU A 104 -8.00 9.46 13.39
C GLU A 104 -6.58 8.93 13.28
N LEU A 105 -6.27 7.79 13.93
CA LEU A 105 -4.95 7.17 13.87
C LEU A 105 -4.61 6.67 12.46
N CYS A 106 -5.55 6.01 11.79
CA CYS A 106 -5.39 5.55 10.42
C CYS A 106 -5.24 6.71 9.42
N THR A 107 -6.06 7.77 9.56
CA THR A 107 -5.94 8.99 8.76
C THR A 107 -4.58 9.65 8.97
N PHE A 108 -4.14 9.79 10.23
CA PHE A 108 -2.81 10.31 10.55
C PHE A 108 -1.70 9.51 9.88
N PHE A 109 -1.75 8.18 9.95
CA PHE A 109 -0.75 7.33 9.30
C PHE A 109 -0.73 7.54 7.78
N LYS A 110 -1.91 7.55 7.15
CA LYS A 110 -2.05 7.84 5.72
C LYS A 110 -1.43 9.19 5.36
N ASP A 111 -1.74 10.25 6.11
CA ASP A 111 -1.20 11.58 5.88
C ASP A 111 0.33 11.62 5.98
N GLN A 112 0.93 10.85 6.91
CA GLN A 112 2.39 10.74 6.99
C GLN A 112 3.00 10.05 5.77
N ILE A 113 2.36 9.00 5.24
CA ILE A 113 2.85 8.29 4.04
C ILE A 113 2.70 9.17 2.79
N VAL A 114 1.54 9.81 2.61
CA VAL A 114 1.30 10.74 1.49
C VAL A 114 2.25 11.93 1.57
N GLY A 115 2.45 12.49 2.77
CA GLY A 115 3.42 13.56 2.99
C GLY A 115 4.85 13.14 2.69
N LEU A 116 5.27 11.93 3.11
CA LEU A 116 6.57 11.39 2.74
C LEU A 116 6.74 11.33 1.22
N LEU A 117 5.76 10.79 0.48
CA LEU A 117 5.81 10.72 -0.98
C LEU A 117 5.93 12.10 -1.62
N GLN A 118 5.17 13.08 -1.15
CA GLN A 118 5.28 14.47 -1.61
C GLN A 118 6.67 15.06 -1.36
N ASP A 119 7.24 14.81 -0.18
CA ASP A 119 8.57 15.29 0.19
C ASP A 119 9.67 14.63 -0.63
N LEU A 120 9.55 13.34 -0.94
CA LEU A 120 10.50 12.62 -1.77
C LEU A 120 10.68 13.34 -3.11
N PHE A 121 9.58 13.78 -3.75
CA PHE A 121 9.60 14.47 -5.05
C PHE A 121 9.79 16.00 -4.96
N SER A 122 10.04 16.55 -3.77
CA SER A 122 10.23 17.98 -3.57
C SER A 122 11.70 18.39 -3.77
N PHE A 123 11.98 19.25 -4.75
CA PHE A 123 13.31 19.84 -4.95
C PHE A 123 13.77 20.75 -3.78
N SER A 124 12.86 21.13 -2.90
CA SER A 124 13.18 21.88 -1.68
C SER A 124 13.65 20.97 -0.55
N ASN A 125 13.24 19.70 -0.56
CA ASN A 125 13.48 18.75 0.52
C ASN A 125 14.54 17.71 0.17
N VAL A 126 14.73 17.44 -1.13
CA VAL A 126 15.61 16.39 -1.64
C VAL A 126 16.53 16.95 -2.72
N ARG A 127 17.84 16.67 -2.58
CA ARG A 127 18.85 17.04 -3.58
C ARG A 127 18.99 15.95 -4.63
N TYR A 128 18.70 16.33 -5.88
CA TYR A 128 18.77 15.47 -7.06
C TYR A 128 20.09 15.62 -7.85
N THR A 129 21.12 16.14 -7.20
CA THR A 129 22.44 16.46 -7.79
C THR A 129 23.31 15.24 -7.99
N THR A 130 23.37 14.34 -6.99
CA THR A 130 24.00 13.02 -7.11
C THR A 130 23.15 11.95 -6.43
N VAL A 131 23.43 10.69 -6.75
CA VAL A 131 22.74 9.54 -6.17
C VAL A 131 22.98 9.45 -4.66
N GLU A 132 24.18 9.79 -4.20
CA GLU A 132 24.56 9.77 -2.80
C GLU A 132 23.80 10.81 -1.98
N GLU A 133 23.67 12.04 -2.50
CA GLU A 133 22.91 13.10 -1.84
C GLU A 133 21.42 12.77 -1.78
N LEU A 134 20.86 12.27 -2.89
CA LEU A 134 19.48 11.79 -2.96
C LEU A 134 19.23 10.69 -1.91
N ALA A 135 20.11 9.68 -1.85
CA ALA A 135 19.96 8.57 -0.92
C ALA A 135 20.00 9.03 0.56
N VAL A 136 20.87 9.98 0.89
CA VAL A 136 20.95 10.56 2.24
C VAL A 136 19.66 11.31 2.58
N ASP A 137 19.17 12.16 1.68
CA ASP A 137 17.98 12.97 1.92
C ASP A 137 16.72 12.11 2.04
N VAL A 138 16.52 11.14 1.13
CA VAL A 138 15.42 10.16 1.17
C VAL A 138 15.43 9.37 2.49
N MET A 139 16.62 8.92 2.92
CA MET A 139 16.76 8.16 4.17
C MET A 139 16.45 9.01 5.40
N ASN A 140 16.88 10.28 5.42
CA ASN A 140 16.58 11.19 6.52
C ASN A 140 15.07 11.46 6.62
N LEU A 141 14.41 11.79 5.50
CA LEU A 141 12.96 11.96 5.45
C LEU A 141 12.21 10.72 5.95
N THR A 142 12.63 9.53 5.50
CA THR A 142 12.02 8.27 5.91
C THR A 142 12.18 8.02 7.41
N ARG A 143 13.34 8.31 7.98
CA ARG A 143 13.60 8.17 9.43
C ARG A 143 12.80 9.16 10.27
N GLU A 144 12.73 10.42 9.84
CA GLU A 144 11.94 11.45 10.52
C GLU A 144 10.45 11.05 10.55
N ARG A 145 9.91 10.63 9.41
CA ARG A 145 8.53 10.12 9.29
C ARG A 145 8.31 8.90 10.17
N PHE A 146 9.23 7.95 10.17
CA PHE A 146 9.16 6.77 11.03
C PHE A 146 9.11 7.14 12.52
N GLN A 147 9.94 8.10 12.97
CA GLN A 147 9.92 8.56 14.36
C GLN A 147 8.59 9.20 14.75
N VAL A 148 8.06 10.07 13.89
CA VAL A 148 6.75 10.72 14.09
C VAL A 148 5.63 9.68 14.20
N ILE A 149 5.63 8.69 13.30
CA ILE A 149 4.65 7.60 13.28
C ILE A 149 4.77 6.75 14.56
N SER A 150 5.99 6.35 14.94
CA SER A 150 6.23 5.48 16.09
C SER A 150 5.79 6.13 17.41
N GLN A 151 6.10 7.42 17.60
CA GLN A 151 5.66 8.18 18.78
C GLN A 151 4.14 8.22 18.92
N ARG A 152 3.41 8.36 17.80
CA ARG A 152 1.95 8.42 17.82
C ARG A 152 1.31 7.04 18.01
N LEU A 153 1.92 5.99 17.47
CA LEU A 153 1.46 4.60 17.59
C LEU A 153 1.86 3.92 18.92
N ALA A 154 2.67 4.58 19.75
CA ALA A 154 3.28 4.01 20.96
C ALA A 154 4.09 2.73 20.68
N LEU A 155 4.77 2.69 19.53
CA LEU A 155 5.74 1.65 19.14
C LEU A 155 7.16 2.00 19.61
#